data_AF-A2FAP2-F1
#
_entry.id   AF-A2FAP2-F1
#
_cell.length_a   1.000
_cell.length_b   1.000
_cell.length_c   1.000
_cell.angle_alpha   90.00
_cell.angle_beta   90.00
_cell.angle_gamma   90.00
#
_symmetry.space_group_name_H-M   'P 1'
#
loop_
_entity.id
_entity.type
_entity.pdbx_description
1 polymer ?
#
loop_
_entity_poly.entity_id
_entity_poly.type
_entity_poly.pdbx_seq_one_letter_code
_entity_poly.pdbx_strand_id
1 'polypeptide(L)' 'MSKACEEGLWKKTTDDERNVLHFASEKGNLRLIKSLIESNCDKESKANYGYTPLIFASEKGHL' A
#
# COMPACT_ATOMS: atom_id res chain seq x y z
N MET A 1 15.29 -1.38 21.29
CA MET A 1 13.89 -1.56 20.85
C MET A 1 13.54 -0.40 19.94
N SER A 2 13.81 -0.58 18.65
CA SER A 2 13.66 0.45 17.63
C SER A 2 12.18 0.79 17.47
N LYS A 3 11.77 1.94 18.01
CA LYS A 3 10.57 2.67 17.57
C LYS A 3 10.82 3.12 16.12
N ALA A 4 10.64 2.21 15.19
CA ALA A 4 10.49 2.50 13.77
C ALA A 4 9.08 2.13 13.28
N CYS A 5 8.12 2.00 14.21
CA CYS A 5 6.72 2.18 13.87
C CYS A 5 6.52 3.70 13.72
N GLU A 6 7.03 4.24 12.62
CA GLU A 6 6.61 5.54 12.11
C GLU A 6 5.10 5.43 11.83
N GLU A 7 4.32 5.90 12.80
CA GLU A 7 2.88 6.01 12.72
C GLU A 7 2.52 6.82 11.47
N GLY A 8 2.01 6.14 10.45
CA GLY A 8 1.43 6.81 9.28
C GLY A 8 2.31 6.93 8.04
N LEU A 9 3.39 6.16 7.88
CA LEU A 9 4.08 6.04 6.58
C LEU A 9 3.11 5.71 5.43
N TRP A 10 2.09 4.87 5.69
CA TRP A 10 1.05 4.53 4.73
C TRP A 10 -0.03 5.62 4.54
N LYS A 11 -0.11 6.62 5.43
CA LYS A 11 -0.93 7.81 5.24
C LYS A 11 -0.27 8.82 4.30
N LYS A 12 1.04 8.72 4.12
CA LYS A 12 1.77 9.57 3.19
C LYS A 12 1.48 9.11 1.77
N THR A 13 0.63 9.87 1.10
CA THR A 13 0.32 9.69 -0.31
C THR A 13 1.21 10.57 -1.17
N THR A 14 1.43 10.15 -2.42
CA THR A 14 1.98 11.01 -3.46
C THR A 14 0.92 11.98 -3.99
N ASP A 15 1.27 12.84 -4.94
CA ASP A 15 0.30 13.70 -5.65
C ASP A 15 -0.83 12.87 -6.31
N ASP A 16 -0.54 11.61 -6.68
CA ASP A 16 -1.53 10.66 -7.20
C ASP A 16 -2.40 9.95 -6.15
N GLU A 17 -2.41 10.42 -4.89
CA GLU A 17 -3.02 9.74 -3.74
C GLU A 17 -2.51 8.29 -3.54
N ARG A 18 -1.43 7.88 -4.22
CA ARG A 18 -0.82 6.56 -4.08
C ARG A 18 0.01 6.49 -2.80
N ASN A 19 -0.27 5.48 -1.99
CA ASN A 19 0.54 5.14 -0.81
C ASN A 19 1.42 3.92 -1.06
N VAL A 20 2.22 3.57 -0.04
CA VAL A 20 3.12 2.41 -0.05
C VAL A 20 2.44 1.08 -0.41
N LEU A 21 1.14 0.91 -0.09
CA LEU A 21 0.40 -0.31 -0.38
C LEU A 21 0.07 -0.44 -1.87
N HIS A 22 -0.22 0.68 -2.55
CA HIS A 22 -0.39 0.70 -4.02
C HIS A 22 0.90 0.29 -4.72
N PHE A 23 2.05 0.83 -4.31
CA PHE A 23 3.35 0.43 -4.87
C PHE A 23 3.70 -1.02 -4.56
N ALA A 24 3.43 -1.50 -3.35
CA ALA A 24 3.66 -2.89 -2.98
C ALA A 24 2.83 -3.85 -3.85
N SER A 25 1.57 -3.48 -4.13
CA SER A 25 0.65 -4.27 -4.96
C SER A 25 1.03 -4.24 -6.44
N GLU A 26 1.40 -3.08 -6.97
CA GLU A 26 1.94 -2.92 -8.32
C GLU A 26 3.23 -3.76 -8.54
N LYS A 27 4.04 -3.97 -7.49
CA LYS A 27 5.25 -4.79 -7.54
C LYS A 27 5.03 -6.26 -7.19
N GLY A 28 3.82 -6.66 -6.79
CA GLY A 28 3.56 -8.01 -6.26
C GLY A 28 4.35 -8.33 -4.99
N ASN A 29 4.74 -7.33 -4.21
CA ASN A 29 5.57 -7.50 -3.02
C ASN A 29 4.72 -7.94 -1.82
N LEU A 30 4.38 -9.23 -1.80
CA LEU A 30 3.57 -9.85 -0.75
C LEU A 30 4.17 -9.70 0.65
N ARG A 31 5.51 -9.65 0.76
CA ARG A 31 6.18 -9.49 2.06
C ARG A 31 5.89 -8.11 2.65
N LEU A 32 5.99 -7.07 1.83
CA LEU A 32 5.69 -5.70 2.25
C LEU A 32 4.19 -5.53 2.55
N ILE A 33 3.31 -6.11 1.73
CA ILE A 33 1.86 -6.11 1.98
C ILE A 33 1.54 -6.73 3.35
N LYS A 34 2.13 -7.89 3.67
CA LYS A 34 1.93 -8.53 4.98
C LYS A 34 2.36 -7.63 6.14
N SER A 35 3.56 -7.05 6.07
CA SER A 35 4.03 -6.14 7.12
C SER A 35 3.16 -4.88 7.28
N LEU A 36 2.59 -4.37 6.19
CA LEU A 36 1.67 -3.23 6.22
C LEU A 36 0.31 -3.58 6.83
N ILE A 37 -0.23 -4.76 6.51
CA ILE A 37 -1.46 -5.28 7.11
C ILE A 37 -1.26 -5.49 8.62
N GLU A 38 -0.12 -6.05 9.03
CA GLU A 38 0.28 -6.18 10.44
C GLU A 38 0.38 -4.82 11.15
N SER A 39 0.73 -3.77 10.39
CA SER A 39 0.82 -2.38 10.89
C SER A 39 -0.53 -1.65 10.91
N ASN A 40 -1.65 -2.37 10.79
CA ASN A 40 -3.01 -1.83 10.81
C ASN A 40 -3.26 -0.77 9.71
N CYS A 41 -2.58 -0.92 8.56
CA CYS A 41 -2.77 -0.10 7.38
C CYS A 41 -4.15 -0.29 6.77
N ASP A 42 -4.74 0.78 6.24
CA ASP A 42 -5.95 0.67 5.43
C ASP A 42 -5.62 -0.01 4.09
N LYS A 43 -6.13 -1.22 3.92
CA LYS A 43 -5.96 -2.00 2.68
C LYS A 43 -6.85 -1.54 1.53
N GLU A 44 -7.89 -0.78 1.85
CA GLU A 44 -8.86 -0.24 0.89
C GLU A 44 -8.58 1.24 0.57
N SER A 45 -7.37 1.72 0.92
CA SER A 45 -6.96 3.09 0.58
C SER A 45 -7.12 3.32 -0.92
N LYS A 46 -7.80 4.38 -1.31
CA LYS A 46 -7.99 4.72 -2.72
C LYS A 46 -6.93 5.74 -3.12
N ALA A 47 -6.26 5.47 -4.23
CA ALA A 47 -5.47 6.44 -4.97
C ALA A 47 -6.40 7.30 -5.86
N ASN A 48 -5.78 8.21 -6.61
CA ASN A 48 -6.48 9.06 -7.57
C ASN A 48 -7.36 8.22 -8.49
N TYR A 49 -8.49 8.79 -8.88
CA TYR A 49 -9.51 8.12 -9.71
C TYR A 49 -10.13 6.87 -9.04
N GLY A 50 -9.95 6.68 -7.73
CA GLY A 50 -10.57 5.59 -6.98
C GLY A 50 -9.86 4.24 -7.12
N TYR A 51 -8.62 4.21 -7.63
CA TYR A 51 -7.87 2.97 -7.80
C TYR A 51 -7.45 2.42 -6.43
N THR A 52 -7.68 1.13 -6.20
CA THR A 52 -7.23 0.45 -4.98
C THR A 52 -5.92 -0.29 -5.24
N PRO A 53 -5.17 -0.67 -4.19
CA PRO A 53 -3.96 -1.46 -4.32
C PRO A 53 -4.22 -2.77 -5.08
N LEU A 54 -5.38 -3.40 -4.86
CA LEU A 54 -5.79 -4.62 -5.56
C LEU A 54 -5.94 -4.41 -7.08
N ILE A 55 -6.43 -3.25 -7.52
CA ILE A 55 -6.51 -2.94 -8.96
C ILE A 55 -5.11 -2.89 -9.55
N PHE A 56 -4.14 -2.24 -8.89
CA PHE A 56 -2.76 -2.22 -9.39
C PHE A 56 -2.10 -3.61 -9.41
N ALA A 57 -2.35 -4.46 -8.40
CA ALA A 57 -1.90 -5.85 -8.46
C ALA A 57 -2.53 -6.57 -9.67
N SER A 58 -3.83 -6.39 -9.90
CA SER A 58 -4.56 -7.01 -11.01
C SER A 58 -4.03 -6.57 -12.38
N GLU A 59 -3.80 -5.27 -12.58
CA GLU A 59 -3.25 -4.71 -13.82
C GLU A 59 -1.84 -5.23 -14.14
N LYS A 60 -1.07 -5.60 -13.11
CA LYS A 60 0.28 -6.15 -13.26
C LYS A 60 0.32 -7.69 -13.25
N GLY A 61 -0.82 -8.36 -13.08
CA GLY A 61 -0.90 -9.82 -13.01
C GLY A 61 -0.38 -10.41 -11.70
N HIS A 62 -0.51 -9.66 -10.60
CA HIS A 62 -0.09 -10.02 -9.24
C HIS A 62 -1.27 -10.33 -8.31
N LEU A 63 -2.41 -10.73 -8.88
CA LEU A 63 -3.62 -11.20 -8.19
C LEU A 63 -3.38 -12.47 -7.36
#